data_AF-X1RTH2-F1
#
_entry.id   AF-X1RTH2-F1
#
_cell.length_a   1.000
_cell.length_b   1.000
_cell.length_c   1.000
_cell.angle_alpha   90.00
_cell.angle_beta   90.00
_cell.angle_gamma   90.00
#
_symmetry.space_group_name_H-M   'P 1'
#
loop_
_entity.id
_entity.type
_entity.pdbx_description
1 polymer ?
#
loop_
_entity_poly.entity_id
_entity_poly.type
_entity_poly.pdbx_seq_one_letter_code
_entity_poly.pdbx_strand_id
1 'polypeptide(L)' 'MFDSYDVLNPMLIISSIAGTLLPAWVAADMLSQAEHAPGCAYLFTVSQKIAEEVLKELKKQVEGRIQA' A
#
# COMPACT_ATOMS: atom_id res chain seq x y z
N MET A 1 15.18 23.98 1.25
CA MET A 1 16.26 23.05 1.59
C MET A 1 15.57 21.79 2.05
N PHE A 2 15.35 20.85 1.13
CA PHE A 2 14.84 19.52 1.47
C PHE A 2 16.01 18.76 2.09
N ASP A 3 15.79 18.23 3.30
CA ASP A 3 16.84 17.55 4.04
C ASP A 3 17.28 16.30 3.29
N SER A 4 18.57 16.01 3.31
CA SER A 4 19.25 14.92 2.60
C SER A 4 18.78 13.50 2.99
N TYR A 5 17.76 13.39 3.84
CA TYR A 5 17.15 12.16 4.33
C TYR A 5 15.83 11.79 3.60
N ASP A 6 15.29 12.69 2.76
CA ASP A 6 14.04 12.43 2.00
C ASP A 6 14.19 11.38 0.88
N VAL A 7 15.42 10.96 0.57
CA VAL A 7 15.73 9.99 -0.50
C VAL A 7 15.58 8.52 -0.05
N LEU A 8 15.27 8.26 1.23
CA LEU A 8 15.22 6.89 1.79
C LEU A 8 13.85 6.46 2.34
N ASN A 9 12.81 7.28 2.24
CA ASN A 9 11.45 6.85 2.58
C ASN A 9 10.73 6.41 1.31
N PRO A 10 10.65 5.10 0.99
CA PRO A 10 9.92 4.64 -0.18
C PRO A 10 8.43 4.95 0.00
N MET A 11 8.00 6.09 -0.52
CA MET A 11 6.60 6.42 -0.71
C MET A 11 6.09 5.59 -1.91
N LEU A 12 5.33 4.54 -1.63
CA LEU A 12 4.67 3.76 -2.68
C LEU A 12 3.42 4.50 -3.16
N ILE A 13 3.43 4.96 -4.42
CA ILE A 13 2.27 5.51 -5.13
C ILE A 13 1.89 4.52 -6.23
N ILE A 14 0.76 3.83 -6.08
CA ILE A 14 0.19 2.96 -7.12
C ILE A 14 -0.95 3.71 -7.81
N SER A 15 -0.75 4.21 -9.04
CA SER A 15 -1.83 4.77 -9.86
C SER A 15 -2.40 3.68 -10.78
N SER A 16 -3.65 3.28 -10.54
CA SER A 16 -4.36 2.37 -11.42
C SER A 16 -4.93 3.12 -12.63
N ILE A 17 -4.37 2.86 -13.82
CA ILE A 17 -5.11 2.93 -15.08
C ILE A 17 -5.65 1.51 -15.31
N ALA A 18 -6.95 1.39 -15.55
CA ALA A 18 -7.69 0.13 -15.59
C ALA A 18 -6.96 -0.99 -16.36
N GLY A 19 -6.81 -2.17 -15.74
CA GLY A 19 -6.16 -3.30 -16.39
C GLY A 19 -6.05 -4.56 -15.54
N THR A 20 -5.10 -4.62 -14.60
CA THR A 20 -4.64 -5.93 -14.07
C THR A 20 -4.01 -5.87 -12.67
N LEU A 21 -4.23 -4.81 -11.89
CA LEU A 21 -3.72 -4.81 -10.51
C LEU A 21 -4.59 -5.72 -9.63
N LEU A 22 -4.01 -6.82 -9.16
CA LEU A 22 -4.64 -7.67 -8.16
C LEU A 22 -4.60 -6.94 -6.80
N PRO A 23 -5.75 -6.66 -6.16
CA PRO A 23 -5.79 -6.00 -4.86
C PRO A 23 -4.95 -6.70 -3.79
N ALA A 24 -4.85 -8.04 -3.88
CA ALA A 24 -3.90 -8.91 -3.17
C ALA A 24 -2.46 -8.39 -3.13
N TRP A 25 -1.93 -8.04 -4.30
CA TRP A 25 -0.52 -7.66 -4.46
C TRP A 25 -0.29 -6.22 -4.04
N VAL A 26 -1.23 -5.33 -4.33
CA VAL A 26 -1.20 -3.93 -3.88
C VAL A 26 -1.18 -3.86 -2.36
N ALA A 27 -2.07 -4.62 -1.69
CA ALA A 27 -2.10 -4.68 -0.23
C ALA A 27 -0.79 -5.24 0.36
N ALA A 28 -0.23 -6.29 -0.26
CA ALA A 28 1.03 -6.87 0.19
C ALA A 28 2.20 -5.87 0.08
N ASP A 29 2.27 -5.12 -1.02
CA ASP A 29 3.31 -4.10 -1.23
C ASP A 29 3.14 -2.92 -0.27
N MET A 30 1.91 -2.45 -0.06
CA MET A 30 1.61 -1.42 0.94
C MET A 30 2.01 -1.85 2.36
N LEU A 31 1.75 -3.11 2.74
CA LEU A 31 2.15 -3.64 4.06
C LEU A 31 3.67 -3.74 4.19
N SER A 32 4.37 -4.21 3.15
CA SER A 32 5.84 -4.26 3.12
C SER A 32 6.45 -2.88 3.41
N GLN A 33 5.90 -1.82 2.83
CA GLN A 33 6.38 -0.46 3.11
C GLN A 33 6.02 0.01 4.52
N ALA A 34 4.80 -0.25 4.98
CA ALA A 34 4.37 0.11 6.33
C ALA A 34 5.18 -0.59 7.43
N GLU A 35 5.69 -1.80 7.17
CA GLU A 35 6.61 -2.52 8.06
C GLU A 35 7.99 -1.84 8.14
N HIS A 36 8.49 -1.31 7.02
CA HIS A 36 9.74 -0.55 7.00
C HIS A 36 9.61 0.83 7.67
N ALA A 37 8.50 1.54 7.42
CA ALA A 37 8.22 2.85 8.01
C ALA A 37 6.71 3.05 8.20
N PRO A 38 6.20 2.98 9.45
CA PRO A 38 4.77 3.17 9.71
C PRO A 38 4.23 4.49 9.15
N GLY A 39 3.16 4.43 8.35
CA GLY A 39 2.52 5.62 7.76
C GLY A 39 3.12 6.10 6.42
N CYS A 40 4.01 5.35 5.78
CA CYS A 40 4.62 5.73 4.50
C CYS A 40 3.86 5.27 3.23
N ALA A 41 2.85 4.38 3.37
CA ALA A 41 2.15 3.76 2.24
C ALA A 41 0.80 4.45 1.92
N TYR A 42 0.63 4.94 0.69
CA TYR A 42 -0.56 5.66 0.24
C TYR A 42 -1.09 5.12 -1.09
N LEU A 43 -2.40 4.86 -1.18
CA LEU A 43 -3.05 4.45 -2.44
C LEU A 43 -3.79 5.62 -3.07
N PHE A 44 -3.40 5.99 -4.30
CA PHE A 44 -4.10 6.98 -5.11
C PHE A 44 -4.76 6.29 -6.31
N THR A 45 -6.08 6.24 -6.33
CA THR A 45 -6.84 5.62 -7.41
C THR A 45 -8.06 6.45 -7.77
N VAL A 46 -8.40 6.49 -9.05
CA VAL A 46 -9.64 7.09 -9.55
C VAL A 46 -10.84 6.13 -9.45
N SER A 47 -10.60 4.88 -9.06
CA SER A 47 -11.61 3.83 -8.92
C SER A 47 -11.87 3.50 -7.45
N GLN A 48 -13.02 3.93 -6.95
CA GLN A 48 -13.47 3.60 -5.60
C GLN A 48 -13.53 2.09 -5.36
N LYS A 49 -13.99 1.31 -6.35
CA LYS A 49 -14.05 -0.15 -6.27
C LYS A 49 -12.67 -0.75 -5.96
N ILE A 50 -11.61 -0.27 -6.63
CA ILE A 50 -10.24 -0.75 -6.40
C ILE A 50 -9.80 -0.37 -4.98
N ALA A 51 -10.09 0.84 -4.51
CA ALA A 51 -9.76 1.26 -3.16
C ALA A 51 -10.40 0.36 -2.09
N GLU A 52 -11.68 0.02 -2.26
CA GLU A 52 -12.42 -0.86 -1.36
C GLU A 52 -11.89 -2.30 -1.37
N GLU A 53 -11.57 -2.83 -2.55
CA GLU A 53 -10.98 -4.17 -2.70
C GLU A 53 -9.59 -4.26 -2.04
N VAL A 54 -8.75 -3.23 -2.22
CA VAL A 54 -7.44 -3.16 -1.55
C VAL A 54 -7.60 -3.04 -0.04
N LEU A 55 -8.54 -2.21 0.44
CA LEU A 55 -8.82 -2.08 1.87
C LEU A 55 -9.27 -3.40 2.51
N LYS A 56 -10.13 -4.17 1.80
CA LYS A 56 -10.57 -5.49 2.26
C LYS A 56 -9.38 -6.45 2.40
N GLU A 57 -8.48 -6.43 1.44
CA GLU A 57 -7.31 -7.29 1.45
C GLU A 57 -6.29 -6.88 2.51
N LEU A 58 -6.05 -5.57 2.72
CA LEU A 58 -5.22 -5.07 3.81
C LEU A 58 -5.69 -5.62 5.16
N LYS A 59 -6.99 -5.55 5.44
CA LYS A 59 -7.56 -6.10 6.69
C LYS A 59 -7.30 -7.60 6.83
N LYS A 60 -7.60 -8.36 5.77
CA LYS A 60 -7.40 -9.81 5.73
C LYS A 60 -5.94 -10.21 5.97
N GLN A 61 -5.00 -9.55 5.29
CA GLN A 61 -3.57 -9.86 5.40
C GLN A 61 -2.99 -9.45 6.75
N VAL A 62 -3.43 -8.33 7.33
CA VAL A 62 -3.04 -7.92 8.69
C VAL A 62 -3.55 -8.94 9.71
N GLU A 63 -4.83 -9.31 9.68
CA GLU A 63 -5.40 -10.31 10.59
C GLU A 63 -4.65 -11.65 10.52
N GLY A 64 -4.30 -12.09 9.30
CA GLY A 64 -3.49 -13.30 9.10
C GLY A 64 -2.07 -13.23 9.66
N ARG A 65 -1.52 -12.04 9.91
CA ARG A 65 -0.18 -11.83 10.48
C ARG A 65 -0.14 -11.71 12.01
N ILE A 66 -1.28 -11.55 12.69
CA ILE A 66 -1.33 -11.39 14.17
C ILE A 66 -1.23 -12.75 14.91
N GLN A 67 -1.12 -13.88 14.21
CA GLN A 67 -0.95 -15.21 14.82
C GLN A 67 0.51 -15.70 14.98
N ALA A 68 1.50 -14.81 14.85
CA ALA A 68 2.93 -15.14 14.99
C ALA A 68 3.52 -14.66 16.32
#